data_AF-A0A928IBA1-F1
#
_entry.id   AF-A0A928IBA1-F1
#
_cell.length_a   1.000
_cell.length_b   1.000
_cell.length_c   1.000
_cell.angle_alpha   90.00
_cell.angle_beta   90.00
_cell.angle_gamma   90.00
#
_symmetry.space_group_name_H-M   'P 1'
#
loop_
_entity.id
_entity.type
_entity.pdbx_description
1 polymer ?
#
loop_
_entity_poly.entity_id
_entity_poly.type
_entity_poly.pdbx_seq_one_letter_code
_entity_poly.pdbx_strand_id
1 'polypeptide(L)'
;MKNIFDMNFKNDHWDGDCFKVRVLPPELRAENDALAERSLALALNEMPRLYRTLRLVCLLLAGFLAIFGIEMLSAGTLPVGVILLASAALALLAAIALHVRGNGLRRSEEESEAELAVLNRESEEMDRRCRAAMDVPEDAVSVDVPTRVYNTHLRGDGEVYANGSCPVFAEAESLCFFDGEDVLAIPFVEITGIVEVHEPITVSGWMKDQPHTAAPYDGYDITEQGEDTYCLGSYCAVRCRREGEDYQVIIPRYDIDTILALTGLPLTDGE
;
A
#
# COMPACT_ATOMS: atom_id res chain seq x y z
N MET A 1 8.61 -17.86 -17.32
CA MET A 1 7.25 -17.35 -17.54
C MET A 1 7.25 -15.90 -17.08
N LYS A 2 6.74 -14.97 -17.88
CA LYS A 2 6.63 -13.55 -17.53
C LYS A 2 5.33 -13.30 -16.77
N ASN A 3 5.31 -12.43 -15.77
CA ASN A 3 4.06 -12.00 -15.15
C ASN A 3 3.57 -10.76 -15.91
N ILE A 4 2.32 -10.73 -16.37
CA ILE A 4 1.76 -9.64 -17.19
C ILE A 4 1.87 -8.29 -16.47
N PHE A 5 1.79 -8.29 -15.15
CA PHE A 5 1.88 -7.10 -14.33
C PHE A 5 3.29 -6.82 -13.79
N ASP A 6 4.32 -7.59 -14.15
CA ASP A 6 5.68 -7.23 -13.74
C ASP A 6 6.23 -6.08 -14.59
N MET A 7 6.96 -5.16 -13.95
CA MET A 7 7.58 -4.02 -14.59
C MET A 7 9.11 -4.12 -14.53
N ASN A 8 9.75 -3.96 -15.68
CA ASN A 8 11.20 -3.84 -15.76
C ASN A 8 11.64 -2.38 -15.57
N PHE A 9 12.26 -2.10 -14.44
CA PHE A 9 12.65 -0.74 -14.07
C PHE A 9 13.69 -0.10 -15.00
N LYS A 10 14.54 -0.89 -15.67
CA LYS A 10 15.64 -0.34 -16.49
C LYS A 10 15.17 0.33 -17.78
N ASN A 11 14.09 -0.18 -18.35
CA ASN A 11 13.56 0.27 -19.63
C ASN A 11 12.10 0.72 -19.53
N ASP A 12 11.55 0.80 -18.32
CA ASP A 12 10.19 1.27 -18.05
C ASP A 12 9.14 0.52 -18.88
N HIS A 13 9.31 -0.80 -18.94
CA HIS A 13 8.50 -1.68 -19.77
C HIS A 13 7.74 -2.68 -18.91
N TRP A 14 6.45 -2.77 -19.16
CA TRP A 14 5.60 -3.79 -18.56
C TRP A 14 5.65 -5.05 -19.41
N ASP A 15 5.89 -6.19 -18.76
CA ASP A 15 5.92 -7.49 -19.44
C ASP A 15 4.60 -7.74 -20.21
N GLY A 16 3.47 -7.22 -19.69
CA GLY A 16 2.14 -7.34 -20.27
C GLY A 16 1.76 -6.33 -21.35
N ASP A 17 2.66 -5.47 -21.83
CA ASP A 17 2.33 -4.43 -22.83
C ASP A 17 1.65 -4.99 -24.09
N CYS A 18 1.98 -6.23 -24.49
CA CYS A 18 1.36 -6.91 -25.63
C CYS A 18 -0.12 -7.29 -25.40
N PHE A 19 -0.65 -7.15 -24.19
CA PHE A 19 -2.06 -7.38 -23.84
C PHE A 19 -2.91 -6.12 -23.77
N LYS A 20 -2.32 -4.93 -23.90
CA LYS A 20 -3.07 -3.66 -23.85
C LYS A 20 -4.00 -3.52 -25.04
N VAL A 21 -5.29 -3.30 -24.76
CA VAL A 21 -6.34 -3.11 -25.79
C VAL A 21 -6.99 -1.73 -25.72
N ARG A 22 -6.97 -1.09 -24.56
CA ARG A 22 -7.38 0.30 -24.36
C ARG A 22 -6.33 0.98 -23.48
N VAL A 23 -6.06 2.24 -23.77
CA VAL A 23 -5.08 3.08 -23.05
C VAL A 23 -5.77 4.36 -22.60
N LEU A 24 -5.55 4.78 -21.35
CA LEU A 24 -6.17 6.00 -20.82
C LEU A 24 -5.86 7.19 -21.73
N PRO A 25 -6.85 8.05 -22.04
CA PRO A 25 -6.59 9.28 -22.77
C PRO A 25 -5.49 10.11 -22.09
N PRO A 26 -4.52 10.67 -22.84
CA PRO A 26 -3.36 11.35 -22.24
C PRO A 26 -3.71 12.49 -21.28
N GLU A 27 -4.80 13.21 -21.55
CA GLU A 27 -5.29 14.29 -20.68
C GLU A 27 -5.75 13.74 -19.33
N LEU A 28 -6.50 12.63 -19.33
CA LEU A 28 -7.01 12.00 -18.12
C LEU A 28 -5.90 11.29 -17.33
N ARG A 29 -4.93 10.69 -18.03
CA ARG A 29 -3.71 10.15 -17.43
C ARG A 29 -2.93 11.22 -16.68
N ALA A 30 -2.68 12.37 -17.31
CA ALA A 30 -1.98 13.46 -16.66
C ALA A 30 -2.74 14.01 -15.42
N GLU A 31 -4.07 14.05 -15.46
CA GLU A 31 -4.88 14.41 -14.27
C GLU A 31 -4.76 13.36 -13.16
N ASN A 32 -4.77 12.07 -13.49
CA ASN A 32 -4.60 10.97 -12.54
C ASN A 32 -3.21 10.98 -11.89
N ASP A 33 -2.16 11.15 -12.68
CA ASP A 33 -0.77 11.23 -12.22
C ASP A 33 -0.58 12.41 -11.26
N ALA A 34 -1.12 13.58 -11.62
CA ALA A 34 -1.05 14.77 -10.76
C ALA A 34 -1.77 14.57 -9.42
N LEU A 35 -2.85 13.77 -9.39
CA LEU A 35 -3.56 13.44 -8.17
C LEU A 35 -2.77 12.44 -7.32
N ALA A 36 -2.17 11.43 -7.93
CA ALA A 36 -1.30 10.46 -7.26
C ALA A 36 -0.07 11.14 -6.63
N GLU A 37 0.56 12.09 -7.33
CA GLU A 37 1.67 12.90 -6.80
C GLU A 37 1.25 13.71 -5.57
N ARG A 38 0.05 14.32 -5.59
CA ARG A 38 -0.48 15.07 -4.43
C ARG A 38 -0.73 14.16 -3.22
N SER A 39 -1.26 12.95 -3.47
CA SER A 39 -1.46 11.93 -2.43
C SER A 39 -0.15 11.52 -1.77
N LEU A 40 0.86 11.21 -2.58
CA LEU A 40 2.19 10.84 -2.08
C LEU A 40 2.83 11.98 -1.26
N ALA A 41 2.69 13.22 -1.72
CA ALA A 41 3.23 14.39 -1.03
C ALA A 41 2.61 14.58 0.37
N LEU A 42 1.32 14.30 0.53
CA LEU A 42 0.62 14.36 1.81
C LEU A 42 1.03 13.21 2.73
N ALA A 43 1.14 11.99 2.21
CA ALA A 43 1.56 10.82 2.98
C ALA A 43 2.96 11.00 3.61
N LEU A 44 3.89 11.66 2.88
CA LEU A 44 5.24 11.95 3.38
C LEU A 44 5.28 12.99 4.51
N ASN A 45 4.18 13.69 4.80
CA ASN A 45 4.13 14.79 5.77
C ASN A 45 3.67 14.35 7.18
N GLU A 46 3.39 13.06 7.41
CA GLU A 46 2.94 12.55 8.70
C GLU A 46 4.09 12.42 9.74
N MET A 47 4.42 13.52 10.44
CA MET A 47 5.24 13.44 11.68
C MET A 47 4.61 14.04 12.96
N PRO A 48 3.50 13.49 13.52
CA PRO A 48 2.94 14.02 14.78
C PRO A 48 3.21 13.17 16.03
N ARG A 49 3.34 11.84 15.90
CA ARG A 49 3.43 10.91 17.05
C ARG A 49 4.71 11.09 17.87
N LEU A 50 5.83 11.38 17.21
CA LEU A 50 7.14 11.57 17.85
C LEU A 50 7.15 12.75 18.85
N TYR A 51 6.51 13.86 18.48
CA TYR A 51 6.45 15.07 19.32
C TYR A 51 5.67 14.84 20.62
N ARG A 52 4.64 13.99 20.58
CA ARG A 52 3.83 13.63 21.75
C ARG A 52 4.66 12.84 22.76
N THR A 53 5.42 11.86 22.28
CA THR A 53 6.32 11.04 23.12
C THR A 53 7.44 11.89 23.71
N LEU A 54 8.10 12.73 22.91
CA LEU A 54 9.17 13.63 23.35
C LEU A 54 8.70 14.61 24.44
N ARG A 55 7.51 15.20 24.27
CA ARG A 55 6.93 16.09 25.28
C ARG A 55 6.74 15.39 26.62
N LEU A 56 6.23 14.16 26.60
CA LEU A 56 5.96 13.38 27.80
C LEU A 56 7.25 13.02 28.53
N VAL A 57 8.30 12.64 27.80
CA VAL A 57 9.65 12.41 28.35
C VAL A 57 10.21 13.67 29.02
N CYS A 58 10.10 14.85 28.38
CA CYS A 58 10.57 16.11 28.97
C CYS A 58 9.82 16.47 30.26
N LEU A 59 8.51 16.22 30.33
CA LEU A 59 7.71 16.48 31.54
C LEU A 59 8.10 15.56 32.70
N LEU A 60 8.29 14.27 32.44
CA LEU A 60 8.73 13.31 33.44
C LEU A 60 10.13 13.66 33.96
N LEU A 61 11.05 14.03 33.07
CA LEU A 61 12.40 14.45 33.43
C LEU A 61 12.38 15.73 34.28
N ALA A 62 11.56 16.73 33.92
CA ALA A 62 11.42 17.96 34.70
C ALA A 62 10.91 17.68 36.12
N GLY A 63 9.89 16.82 36.26
CA GLY A 63 9.37 16.42 37.57
C GLY A 63 10.39 15.68 38.42
N PHE A 64 11.11 14.72 37.83
CA PHE A 64 12.18 13.98 38.52
C PHE A 64 13.29 14.91 39.02
N LEU A 65 13.81 15.79 38.16
CA LEU A 65 14.87 16.74 38.50
C LEU A 65 14.43 17.74 39.57
N ALA A 66 13.17 18.17 39.55
CA ALA A 66 12.63 19.08 40.56
C ALA A 66 12.56 18.43 41.94
N ILE A 67 12.07 17.18 42.03
CA ILE A 67 11.97 16.43 43.29
C ILE A 67 13.36 16.25 43.91
N PHE A 68 14.33 15.74 43.12
CA PHE A 68 15.70 15.53 43.59
C PHE A 68 16.41 16.85 43.92
N GLY A 69 16.15 17.93 43.16
CA GLY A 69 16.71 19.24 43.44
C GLY A 69 16.26 19.81 44.79
N ILE A 70 14.97 19.67 45.12
CA ILE A 70 14.39 20.06 46.42
C ILE A 70 15.00 19.22 47.55
N GLU A 71 15.09 17.90 47.36
CA GLU A 71 15.68 17.00 48.35
C GLU A 71 17.14 17.36 48.65
N MET A 72 17.95 17.62 47.62
CA MET A 72 19.36 18.03 47.76
C MET A 72 19.51 19.41 48.44
N LEU A 73 18.64 20.37 48.13
CA LEU A 73 18.60 21.65 48.85
C LEU A 73 18.27 21.46 50.34
N SER A 74 17.31 20.59 50.64
CA SER A 74 16.93 20.28 52.03
C SER A 74 18.04 19.54 52.79
N ALA A 75 18.88 18.78 52.08
CA ALA A 75 20.06 18.10 52.62
C ALA A 75 21.31 19.00 52.74
N GLY A 76 21.23 20.26 52.32
CA GLY A 76 22.31 21.24 52.45
C GLY A 76 23.32 21.25 51.29
N THR A 77 23.08 20.50 50.21
CA THR A 77 23.94 20.47 49.01
C THR A 77 23.53 21.54 47.99
N LEU A 78 23.61 22.80 48.42
CA LEU A 78 23.19 24.01 47.69
C LEU A 78 23.57 24.05 46.19
N PRO A 79 24.84 23.84 45.77
CA PRO A 79 25.19 23.93 44.34
C PRO A 79 24.53 22.83 43.50
N VAL A 80 24.38 21.61 44.04
CA VAL A 80 23.78 20.48 43.33
C VAL A 80 22.28 20.68 43.17
N GLY A 81 21.59 21.07 44.25
CA GLY A 81 20.15 21.30 44.19
C GLY A 81 19.76 22.47 43.27
N VAL A 82 20.56 23.55 43.23
CA VAL A 82 20.35 24.67 42.29
C VAL A 82 20.53 24.23 40.83
N ILE A 83 21.56 23.42 40.53
CA ILE A 83 21.78 22.89 39.17
C ILE A 83 20.59 22.02 38.73
N LEU A 84 20.12 21.12 39.60
CA LEU A 84 19.00 20.24 39.29
C LEU A 84 17.69 21.02 39.04
N LEU A 85 17.41 22.05 39.83
CA LEU A 85 16.25 22.92 39.60
C LEU A 85 16.36 23.73 38.30
N ALA A 86 17.55 24.23 37.96
CA ALA A 86 17.78 24.91 36.68
C ALA A 86 17.58 23.96 35.49
N SER A 87 18.05 22.72 35.59
CA SER A 87 17.81 21.68 34.58
C SER A 87 16.33 21.29 34.47
N ALA A 88 15.60 21.24 35.59
CA ALA A 88 14.16 21.02 35.60
C ALA A 88 13.40 22.14 34.86
N ALA A 89 13.79 23.41 35.10
CA ALA A 89 13.21 24.55 34.40
C ALA A 89 13.47 24.50 32.88
N LEU A 90 14.68 24.11 32.46
CA LEU A 90 15.01 23.96 31.04
C LEU A 90 14.20 22.83 30.38
N ALA A 91 14.05 21.67 31.05
CA ALA A 91 13.23 20.57 30.58
C ALA A 91 11.74 20.96 30.46
N LEU A 92 11.24 21.77 31.40
CA LEU A 92 9.88 22.33 31.35
C LEU A 92 9.70 23.29 30.17
N LEU A 93 10.67 24.18 29.92
CA LEU A 93 10.64 25.07 28.76
C LEU A 93 10.66 24.28 27.43
N ALA A 94 11.46 23.22 27.35
CA ALA A 94 11.46 22.31 26.20
C ALA A 94 10.08 21.64 26.01
N ALA A 95 9.45 21.18 27.09
CA ALA A 95 8.09 20.61 27.04
C ALA A 95 7.03 21.62 26.59
N ILE A 96 7.14 22.89 26.99
CA ILE A 96 6.26 23.98 26.54
C ILE A 96 6.48 24.27 25.06
N ALA A 97 7.73 24.37 24.60
CA ALA A 97 8.05 24.57 23.19
C ALA A 97 7.51 23.43 22.32
N LEU A 98 7.68 22.19 22.78
CA LEU A 98 7.10 20.99 22.15
C LEU A 98 5.57 21.00 22.19
N HIS A 99 4.94 21.55 23.23
CA HIS A 99 3.48 21.70 23.29
C HIS A 99 2.95 22.71 22.28
N VAL A 100 3.58 23.89 22.18
CA VAL A 100 3.20 24.92 21.21
C VAL A 100 3.38 24.41 19.78
N ARG A 101 4.53 23.79 19.49
CA ARG A 101 4.80 23.18 18.19
C ARG A 101 3.84 22.02 17.92
N GLY A 102 3.58 21.17 18.92
CA GLY A 102 2.62 20.07 18.83
C GLY A 102 1.19 20.53 18.60
N ASN A 103 0.74 21.63 19.20
CA ASN A 103 -0.60 22.18 18.93
C ASN A 103 -0.69 22.80 17.54
N GLY A 104 0.37 23.44 17.05
CA GLY A 104 0.45 23.89 15.65
C GLY A 104 0.38 22.71 14.67
N LEU A 105 1.09 21.63 14.99
CA LEU A 105 1.03 20.39 14.23
C LEU A 105 -0.34 19.70 14.33
N ARG A 106 -1.05 19.75 15.47
CA ARG A 106 -2.42 19.20 15.58
C ARG A 106 -3.43 19.94 14.72
N ARG A 107 -3.30 21.26 14.64
CA ARG A 107 -4.11 22.05 13.71
C ARG A 107 -3.78 21.72 12.26
N SER A 108 -2.50 21.48 11.98
CA SER A 108 -2.04 20.94 10.68
C SER A 108 -2.50 19.51 10.44
N GLU A 109 -2.65 18.67 11.46
CA GLU A 109 -3.21 17.30 11.36
C GLU A 109 -4.70 17.39 11.02
N GLU A 110 -5.48 18.23 11.70
CA GLU A 110 -6.91 18.43 11.39
C GLU A 110 -7.11 18.98 9.98
N GLU A 111 -6.27 19.93 9.56
CA GLU A 111 -6.24 20.44 8.18
C GLU A 111 -5.83 19.35 7.19
N SER A 112 -4.84 18.53 7.53
CA SER A 112 -4.38 17.38 6.73
C SER A 112 -5.43 16.28 6.64
N GLU A 113 -6.17 15.97 7.71
CA GLU A 113 -7.25 14.99 7.70
C GLU A 113 -8.41 15.47 6.81
N ALA A 114 -8.75 16.76 6.88
CA ALA A 114 -9.74 17.35 5.99
C ALA A 114 -9.26 17.34 4.53
N GLU A 115 -7.98 17.64 4.28
CA GLU A 115 -7.35 17.60 2.97
C GLU A 115 -7.31 16.16 2.42
N LEU A 116 -6.95 15.17 3.25
CA LEU A 116 -7.00 13.75 2.92
C LEU A 116 -8.43 13.30 2.58
N ALA A 117 -9.44 13.75 3.33
CA ALA A 117 -10.83 13.42 3.03
C ALA A 117 -11.31 14.01 1.69
N VAL A 118 -10.84 15.22 1.34
CA VAL A 118 -11.09 15.81 0.02
C VAL A 118 -10.37 15.01 -1.06
N LEU A 119 -9.10 14.69 -0.84
CA LEU A 119 -8.27 13.96 -1.79
C LEU A 119 -8.79 12.54 -2.06
N ASN A 120 -9.26 11.84 -1.03
CA ASN A 120 -9.89 10.53 -1.18
C ASN A 120 -11.13 10.62 -2.06
N ARG A 121 -11.96 11.66 -1.87
CA ARG A 121 -13.13 11.90 -2.72
C ARG A 121 -12.72 12.23 -4.16
N GLU A 122 -11.69 13.06 -4.35
CA GLU A 122 -11.14 13.35 -5.67
C GLU A 122 -10.60 12.07 -6.34
N SER A 123 -9.99 11.17 -5.58
CA SER A 123 -9.46 9.88 -6.06
C SER A 123 -10.58 8.92 -6.45
N GLU A 124 -11.63 8.79 -5.64
CA GLU A 124 -12.82 8.00 -5.98
C GLU A 124 -13.56 8.55 -7.21
N GLU A 125 -13.60 9.87 -7.38
CA GLU A 125 -14.15 10.48 -8.59
C GLU A 125 -13.26 10.25 -9.80
N MET A 126 -11.94 10.34 -9.64
CA MET A 126 -10.98 10.05 -10.70
C MET A 126 -11.07 8.60 -11.16
N ASP A 127 -11.09 7.63 -10.23
CA ASP A 127 -11.26 6.21 -10.55
C ASP A 127 -12.53 5.96 -11.36
N ARG A 128 -13.67 6.56 -10.94
CA ARG A 128 -14.92 6.47 -11.71
C ARG A 128 -14.80 7.07 -13.11
N ARG A 129 -14.14 8.21 -13.27
CA ARG A 129 -13.90 8.84 -14.59
C ARG A 129 -13.01 7.98 -15.47
N CYS A 130 -11.93 7.41 -14.93
CA CYS A 130 -11.03 6.53 -15.64
C CYS A 130 -11.76 5.26 -16.10
N ARG A 131 -12.49 4.60 -15.20
CA ARG A 131 -13.30 3.42 -15.53
C ARG A 131 -14.31 3.70 -16.64
N ALA A 132 -15.04 4.82 -16.53
CA ALA A 132 -16.01 5.21 -17.55
C ALA A 132 -15.35 5.52 -18.91
N ALA A 133 -14.19 6.18 -18.90
CA ALA A 133 -13.43 6.47 -20.13
C ALA A 133 -12.87 5.21 -20.81
N MET A 134 -12.70 4.13 -20.04
CA MET A 134 -12.11 2.86 -20.46
C MET A 134 -13.15 1.76 -20.69
N ASP A 135 -14.45 2.11 -20.67
CA ASP A 135 -15.59 1.21 -20.81
C ASP A 135 -15.55 0.03 -19.81
N VAL A 136 -15.05 0.26 -18.60
CA VAL A 136 -15.05 -0.75 -17.52
C VAL A 136 -16.47 -0.90 -16.99
N PRO A 137 -17.05 -2.11 -16.98
CA PRO A 137 -18.40 -2.35 -16.47
C PRO A 137 -18.56 -1.96 -15.00
N GLU A 138 -19.73 -1.42 -14.62
CA GLU A 138 -20.03 -1.06 -13.22
C GLU A 138 -20.03 -2.27 -12.28
N ASP A 139 -20.30 -3.47 -12.80
CA ASP A 139 -20.31 -4.74 -12.08
C ASP A 139 -18.96 -5.47 -12.12
N ALA A 140 -17.90 -4.84 -12.66
CA ALA A 140 -16.55 -5.38 -12.61
C ALA A 140 -16.10 -5.59 -11.16
N VAL A 141 -15.56 -6.78 -10.89
CA VAL A 141 -15.17 -7.19 -9.54
C VAL A 141 -13.69 -6.91 -9.34
N SER A 142 -13.33 -6.26 -8.24
CA SER A 142 -11.93 -6.04 -7.88
C SER A 142 -11.27 -7.32 -7.39
N VAL A 143 -10.13 -7.67 -7.99
CA VAL A 143 -9.23 -8.73 -7.51
C VAL A 143 -7.87 -8.14 -7.17
N ASP A 144 -7.19 -8.72 -6.22
CA ASP A 144 -5.82 -8.34 -5.87
C ASP A 144 -4.87 -8.94 -6.93
N VAL A 145 -3.92 -8.13 -7.40
CA VAL A 145 -2.93 -8.49 -8.42
C VAL A 145 -1.53 -8.12 -7.93
N PRO A 146 -0.78 -9.10 -7.38
CA PRO A 146 0.62 -8.94 -7.02
C PRO A 146 1.48 -8.56 -8.23
N THR A 147 2.17 -7.44 -8.11
CA THR A 147 3.01 -6.82 -9.13
C THR A 147 4.44 -6.70 -8.63
N ARG A 148 5.42 -7.16 -9.41
CA ARG A 148 6.83 -6.99 -9.06
C ARG A 148 7.52 -6.02 -10.00
N VAL A 149 8.26 -5.08 -9.40
CA VAL A 149 9.24 -4.26 -10.12
C VAL A 149 10.61 -4.92 -9.99
N TYR A 150 11.26 -5.20 -11.11
CA TYR A 150 12.55 -5.90 -11.14
C TYR A 150 13.61 -5.11 -11.91
N ASN A 151 14.87 -5.53 -11.82
CA ASN A 151 16.03 -4.83 -12.37
C ASN A 151 16.28 -3.47 -11.73
N THR A 152 15.92 -3.29 -10.46
CA THR A 152 16.18 -2.04 -9.75
C THR A 152 17.64 -1.96 -9.30
N HIS A 153 18.13 -0.75 -9.00
CA HIS A 153 19.45 -0.56 -8.42
C HIS A 153 19.48 -0.80 -6.89
N LEU A 154 18.34 -1.16 -6.29
CA LEU A 154 18.19 -1.38 -4.85
C LEU A 154 18.46 -2.85 -4.50
N ARG A 155 18.99 -3.09 -3.30
CA ARG A 155 19.37 -4.42 -2.81
C ARG A 155 18.15 -5.08 -2.14
N GLY A 156 17.76 -6.29 -2.55
CA GLY A 156 16.49 -6.95 -2.13
C GLY A 156 15.45 -7.06 -3.26
N ASP A 157 15.90 -6.92 -4.51
CA ASP A 157 15.09 -6.87 -5.73
C ASP A 157 14.17 -8.10 -5.85
N GLY A 158 12.86 -7.86 -5.96
CA GLY A 158 11.89 -8.87 -6.35
C GLY A 158 11.39 -9.86 -5.29
N GLU A 159 11.71 -9.65 -4.01
CA GLU A 159 11.23 -10.52 -2.91
C GLU A 159 9.83 -10.14 -2.39
N VAL A 160 9.42 -8.88 -2.60
CA VAL A 160 8.10 -8.36 -2.17
C VAL A 160 7.35 -7.82 -3.38
N TYR A 161 6.14 -8.30 -3.59
CA TYR A 161 5.21 -7.81 -4.61
C TYR A 161 4.44 -6.62 -4.07
N ALA A 162 4.32 -5.56 -4.87
CA ALA A 162 3.31 -4.53 -4.61
C ALA A 162 1.93 -5.13 -4.90
N ASN A 163 1.04 -5.14 -3.91
CA ASN A 163 -0.32 -5.60 -4.13
C ASN A 163 -1.17 -4.44 -4.68
N GLY A 164 -2.01 -4.70 -5.68
CA GLY A 164 -2.93 -3.71 -6.23
C GLY A 164 -4.31 -4.30 -6.42
N SER A 165 -5.37 -3.52 -6.16
CA SER A 165 -6.74 -3.93 -6.47
C SER A 165 -7.06 -3.55 -7.92
N CYS A 166 -7.38 -4.55 -8.73
CA CYS A 166 -7.58 -4.44 -10.17
C CYS A 166 -9.00 -4.89 -10.53
N PRO A 167 -9.86 -4.03 -11.10
CA PRO A 167 -11.16 -4.45 -11.62
C PRO A 167 -11.01 -5.45 -12.76
N VAL A 168 -11.74 -6.56 -12.66
CA VAL A 168 -11.73 -7.65 -13.65
C VAL A 168 -13.13 -7.92 -14.16
N PHE A 169 -13.21 -8.15 -15.46
CA PHE A 169 -14.46 -8.42 -16.15
C PHE A 169 -14.23 -9.30 -17.38
N ALA A 170 -15.28 -9.96 -17.84
CA ALA A 170 -15.29 -10.66 -19.11
C ALA A 170 -15.90 -9.74 -20.17
N GLU A 171 -15.23 -9.59 -21.30
CA GLU A 171 -15.74 -8.82 -22.44
C GLU A 171 -15.48 -9.60 -23.74
N ALA A 172 -16.54 -9.83 -24.51
CA ALA A 172 -16.51 -10.69 -25.69
C ALA A 172 -15.90 -12.08 -25.39
N GLU A 173 -14.68 -12.34 -25.84
CA GLU A 173 -13.97 -13.62 -25.70
C GLU A 173 -12.63 -13.45 -24.94
N SER A 174 -12.57 -12.46 -24.04
CA SER A 174 -11.37 -12.13 -23.28
C SER A 174 -11.65 -11.91 -21.79
N LEU A 175 -10.66 -12.27 -20.97
CA LEU A 175 -10.55 -11.82 -19.58
C LEU A 175 -9.84 -10.47 -19.58
N CYS A 176 -10.51 -9.44 -19.06
CA CYS A 176 -10.02 -8.07 -19.05
C CYS A 176 -9.68 -7.62 -17.64
N PHE A 177 -8.55 -6.91 -17.50
CA PHE A 177 -8.07 -6.29 -16.28
C PHE A 177 -7.90 -4.79 -16.52
N PHE A 178 -8.35 -3.96 -15.59
CA PHE A 178 -8.10 -2.52 -15.60
C PHE A 178 -7.09 -2.16 -14.52
N ASP A 179 -5.87 -1.79 -14.90
CA ASP A 179 -4.77 -1.55 -13.95
C ASP A 179 -4.77 -0.14 -13.32
N GLY A 180 -5.82 0.65 -13.60
CA GLY A 180 -5.94 2.07 -13.22
C GLY A 180 -5.68 3.02 -14.38
N GLU A 181 -4.99 2.57 -15.43
CA GLU A 181 -4.69 3.37 -16.62
C GLU A 181 -5.09 2.64 -17.91
N ASP A 182 -4.65 1.40 -18.06
CA ASP A 182 -4.80 0.62 -19.27
C ASP A 182 -5.76 -0.55 -19.02
N VAL A 183 -6.45 -0.99 -20.08
CA VAL A 183 -7.16 -2.27 -20.07
C VAL A 183 -6.31 -3.29 -20.80
N LEU A 184 -5.94 -4.34 -20.07
CA LEU A 184 -5.26 -5.52 -20.59
C LEU A 184 -6.30 -6.60 -20.86
N ALA A 185 -6.27 -7.22 -22.03
CA ALA A 185 -7.18 -8.29 -22.41
C ALA A 185 -6.44 -9.56 -22.80
N ILE A 186 -6.73 -10.64 -22.10
CA ILE A 186 -6.23 -12.00 -22.36
C ILE A 186 -7.37 -12.79 -23.02
N PRO A 187 -7.30 -13.08 -24.33
CA PRO A 187 -8.30 -13.91 -25.00
C PRO A 187 -8.38 -15.27 -24.33
N PHE A 188 -9.59 -15.78 -24.12
CA PHE A 188 -9.79 -17.09 -23.48
C PHE A 188 -9.08 -18.23 -24.24
N VAL A 189 -9.00 -18.11 -25.57
CA VAL A 189 -8.28 -19.07 -26.43
C VAL A 189 -6.77 -19.09 -26.19
N GLU A 190 -6.20 -18.02 -25.64
CA GLU A 190 -4.77 -17.94 -25.28
C GLU A 190 -4.49 -18.44 -23.86
N ILE A 191 -5.51 -18.59 -23.03
CA ILE A 191 -5.37 -19.14 -21.67
C ILE A 191 -5.10 -20.64 -21.78
N THR A 192 -3.93 -21.05 -21.29
CA THR A 192 -3.46 -22.43 -21.34
C THR A 192 -3.83 -23.20 -20.06
N GLY A 193 -4.15 -22.50 -18.98
CA GLY A 193 -4.68 -23.09 -17.75
C GLY A 193 -4.72 -22.11 -16.58
N ILE A 194 -5.49 -22.48 -15.56
CA ILE A 194 -5.50 -21.81 -14.26
C ILE A 194 -4.98 -22.83 -13.25
N VAL A 195 -3.84 -22.52 -12.63
CA VAL A 195 -3.14 -23.44 -11.74
C VAL A 195 -3.00 -22.87 -10.34
N GLU A 196 -3.10 -23.71 -9.31
CA GLU A 196 -2.66 -23.36 -7.96
C GLU A 196 -1.16 -23.64 -7.81
N VAL A 197 -0.42 -22.70 -7.24
CA VAL A 197 1.02 -22.77 -7.02
C VAL A 197 1.29 -22.68 -5.51
N HIS A 198 1.84 -23.76 -4.95
CA HIS A 198 2.20 -23.87 -3.53
C HIS A 198 3.60 -23.31 -3.24
N GLU A 199 3.90 -22.13 -3.78
CA GLU A 199 5.10 -21.36 -3.48
C GLU A 199 4.69 -20.08 -2.77
N PRO A 200 5.25 -19.79 -1.58
CA PRO A 200 4.86 -18.61 -0.84
C PRO A 200 5.35 -17.33 -1.53
N ILE A 201 4.50 -16.31 -1.55
CA ILE A 201 4.87 -14.96 -2.02
C ILE A 201 4.62 -13.93 -0.94
N THR A 202 5.49 -12.93 -0.87
CA THR A 202 5.32 -11.80 0.04
C THR A 202 4.72 -10.63 -0.72
N VAL A 203 3.65 -10.04 -0.20
CA VAL A 203 2.96 -8.88 -0.76
C VAL A 203 2.99 -7.72 0.23
N SER A 204 3.14 -6.49 -0.26
CA SER A 204 2.95 -5.27 0.51
C SER A 204 1.56 -4.70 0.28
N GLY A 205 0.90 -4.26 1.34
CA GLY A 205 -0.45 -3.72 1.25
C GLY A 205 -1.53 -4.78 1.33
N TRP A 206 -2.52 -4.55 2.20
CA TRP A 206 -3.77 -5.30 2.23
C TRP A 206 -4.89 -4.49 1.58
N MET A 207 -5.37 -4.93 0.41
CA MET A 207 -6.30 -4.16 -0.42
C MET A 207 -7.78 -4.45 -0.15
N LYS A 208 -8.09 -5.29 0.85
CA LYS A 208 -9.47 -5.64 1.20
C LYS A 208 -9.96 -4.83 2.40
N ASP A 209 -11.26 -4.50 2.39
CA ASP A 209 -11.93 -3.78 3.47
C ASP A 209 -11.90 -4.51 4.82
N GLN A 210 -11.94 -5.84 4.77
CA GLN A 210 -11.89 -6.69 5.95
C GLN A 210 -10.44 -7.13 6.21
N PRO A 211 -10.00 -7.22 7.47
CA PRO A 211 -8.64 -7.64 7.79
C PRO A 211 -8.38 -9.09 7.34
N HIS A 212 -7.12 -9.43 7.05
CA HIS A 212 -6.70 -10.77 6.64
C HIS A 212 -7.05 -11.90 7.63
N THR A 213 -7.35 -11.57 8.89
CA THR A 213 -7.79 -12.52 9.92
C THR A 213 -9.30 -12.75 9.96
N ALA A 214 -10.07 -12.09 9.09
CA ALA A 214 -11.51 -12.24 9.02
C ALA A 214 -11.91 -13.60 8.42
N ALA A 215 -13.13 -14.05 8.74
CA ALA A 215 -13.67 -15.35 8.32
C ALA A 215 -13.61 -15.64 6.80
N PRO A 216 -13.81 -14.66 5.88
CA PRO A 216 -13.68 -14.91 4.45
C PRO A 216 -12.27 -15.33 4.00
N TYR A 217 -11.25 -15.04 4.81
CA TYR A 217 -9.85 -15.33 4.49
C TYR A 217 -9.30 -16.50 5.31
N ASP A 218 -10.14 -17.13 6.13
CA ASP A 218 -9.76 -18.32 6.90
C ASP A 218 -9.45 -19.48 5.95
N GLY A 219 -8.31 -20.14 6.16
CA GLY A 219 -7.84 -21.25 5.34
C GLY A 219 -6.95 -20.90 4.14
N TYR A 220 -6.63 -19.61 3.89
CA TYR A 220 -5.71 -19.21 2.80
C TYR A 220 -4.24 -19.05 3.21
N ASP A 221 -3.86 -19.49 4.41
CA ASP A 221 -2.49 -19.45 4.94
C ASP A 221 -1.79 -18.08 4.76
N ILE A 222 -2.41 -17.04 5.32
CA ILE A 222 -1.93 -15.65 5.24
C ILE A 222 -1.25 -15.30 6.57
N THR A 223 0.02 -14.87 6.50
CA THR A 223 0.80 -14.49 7.69
C THR A 223 1.35 -13.07 7.55
N GLU A 224 1.04 -12.20 8.50
CA GLU A 224 1.65 -10.87 8.61
C GLU A 224 3.13 -10.97 9.03
N GLN A 225 4.04 -10.36 8.25
CA GLN A 225 5.50 -10.43 8.47
C GLN A 225 6.14 -9.09 8.90
N GLY A 226 5.35 -8.02 8.98
CA GLY A 226 5.83 -6.68 9.31
C GLY A 226 4.72 -5.66 9.13
N GLU A 227 5.07 -4.39 9.24
CA GLU A 227 4.12 -3.30 8.98
C GLU A 227 3.67 -3.36 7.51
N ASP A 228 2.38 -3.65 7.30
CA ASP A 228 1.72 -3.71 6.00
C ASP A 228 2.35 -4.69 4.99
N THR A 229 2.90 -5.82 5.48
CA THR A 229 3.49 -6.86 4.64
C THR A 229 2.96 -8.23 5.03
N TYR A 230 2.51 -9.01 4.04
CA TYR A 230 1.82 -10.28 4.22
C TYR A 230 2.46 -11.37 3.36
N CYS A 231 2.64 -12.55 3.92
CA CYS A 231 3.05 -13.75 3.19
C CYS A 231 1.81 -14.57 2.87
N LEU A 232 1.64 -14.91 1.60
CA LEU A 232 0.58 -15.78 1.08
C LEU A 232 1.19 -17.16 0.86
N GLY A 233 0.71 -18.19 1.55
CA GLY A 233 1.27 -19.55 1.46
C GLY A 233 1.09 -20.23 0.09
N SER A 234 0.07 -19.82 -0.68
CA SER A 234 -0.12 -20.19 -2.08
C SER A 234 -0.77 -19.06 -2.88
N TYR A 235 -0.65 -19.15 -4.20
CA TYR A 235 -1.33 -18.27 -5.14
C TYR A 235 -1.83 -19.06 -6.35
N CYS A 236 -2.66 -18.45 -7.17
CA CYS A 236 -3.09 -19.01 -8.44
C CYS A 236 -2.43 -18.26 -9.61
N ALA A 237 -2.09 -18.98 -10.67
CA ALA A 237 -1.55 -18.42 -11.89
C ALA A 237 -2.51 -18.67 -13.06
N VAL A 238 -3.00 -17.59 -13.67
CA VAL A 238 -3.70 -17.66 -14.97
C VAL A 238 -2.63 -17.66 -16.04
N ARG A 239 -2.33 -18.83 -16.61
CA ARG A 239 -1.27 -19.00 -17.62
C ARG A 239 -1.82 -18.78 -19.01
N CYS A 240 -1.09 -18.07 -19.84
CA CYS A 240 -1.44 -17.87 -21.24
C CYS A 240 -0.21 -17.84 -22.15
N ARG A 241 -0.44 -17.99 -23.45
CA ARG A 241 0.63 -17.98 -24.45
C ARG A 241 0.32 -17.01 -25.58
N ARG A 242 1.20 -16.04 -25.79
CA ARG A 242 1.09 -15.01 -26.83
C ARG A 242 2.41 -14.85 -27.54
N GLU A 243 2.37 -14.79 -28.88
CA GLU A 243 3.55 -14.59 -29.73
C GLU A 243 4.72 -15.57 -29.48
N GLY A 244 4.39 -16.79 -29.03
CA GLY A 244 5.37 -17.84 -28.75
C GLY A 244 5.97 -17.79 -27.35
N GLU A 245 5.69 -16.74 -26.56
CA GLU A 245 6.13 -16.56 -25.17
C GLU A 245 5.03 -16.96 -24.16
N ASP A 246 5.45 -17.44 -23.00
CA ASP A 246 4.57 -17.86 -21.91
C ASP A 246 4.45 -16.77 -20.84
N TYR A 247 3.21 -16.41 -20.54
CA TYR A 247 2.83 -15.37 -19.61
C TYR A 247 1.95 -15.94 -18.49
N GLN A 248 1.86 -15.21 -17.38
CA GLN A 248 0.91 -15.47 -16.32
C GLN A 248 0.35 -14.18 -15.71
N VAL A 249 -0.80 -14.27 -15.07
CA VAL A 249 -1.25 -13.32 -14.04
C VAL A 249 -1.24 -14.05 -12.70
N ILE A 250 -0.55 -13.48 -11.72
CA ILE A 250 -0.58 -13.95 -10.33
C ILE A 250 -1.84 -13.40 -9.67
N ILE A 251 -2.65 -14.29 -9.09
CA ILE A 251 -3.89 -13.98 -8.38
C ILE A 251 -3.82 -14.64 -6.99
N PRO A 252 -4.02 -13.91 -5.89
CA PRO A 252 -4.10 -14.51 -4.57
C PRO A 252 -5.22 -15.55 -4.49
N ARG A 253 -4.99 -16.63 -3.73
CA ARG A 253 -5.90 -17.77 -3.70
C ARG A 253 -7.33 -17.41 -3.25
N TYR A 254 -7.48 -16.35 -2.45
CA TYR A 254 -8.76 -15.84 -1.97
C TYR A 254 -9.60 -15.11 -3.04
N ASP A 255 -9.03 -14.72 -4.17
CA ASP A 255 -9.74 -14.03 -5.27
C ASP A 255 -10.00 -14.94 -6.49
N ILE A 256 -9.52 -16.18 -6.48
CA ILE A 256 -9.54 -17.03 -7.67
C ILE A 256 -10.96 -17.36 -8.15
N ASP A 257 -11.93 -17.47 -7.23
CA ASP A 257 -13.31 -17.83 -7.57
C ASP A 257 -13.94 -16.82 -8.55
N THR A 258 -13.55 -15.54 -8.46
CA THR A 258 -13.93 -14.49 -9.41
C THR A 258 -13.42 -14.83 -10.82
N ILE A 259 -12.16 -15.23 -10.94
CA ILE A 259 -11.54 -15.58 -12.23
C ILE A 259 -12.15 -16.85 -12.81
N LEU A 260 -12.41 -17.87 -11.97
CA LEU A 260 -13.06 -19.11 -12.42
C LEU A 260 -14.48 -18.84 -12.93
N ALA A 261 -15.23 -17.96 -12.26
CA ALA A 261 -16.57 -17.57 -12.68
C ALA A 261 -16.56 -16.81 -14.02
N LEU A 262 -15.59 -15.90 -14.23
CA LEU A 262 -15.49 -15.11 -15.45
C LEU A 262 -14.99 -15.93 -16.66
N THR A 263 -14.09 -16.88 -16.43
CA THR A 263 -13.47 -17.68 -17.51
C THR A 263 -14.21 -18.99 -17.81
N GLY A 264 -14.94 -19.53 -16.83
CA GLY A 264 -15.54 -20.86 -16.90
C GLY A 264 -14.51 -22.00 -16.93
N LEU A 265 -13.23 -21.71 -16.72
CA LEU A 265 -12.15 -22.69 -16.72
C LEU A 265 -11.96 -23.29 -15.33
N PRO A 266 -11.61 -24.59 -15.23
CA PRO A 266 -11.36 -25.22 -13.94
C PRO A 266 -10.00 -24.81 -13.36
N LEU A 267 -9.92 -24.75 -12.03
CA LEU A 267 -8.66 -24.71 -11.31
C LEU A 267 -8.02 -26.11 -11.34
N THR A 268 -6.73 -26.16 -11.62
CA THR A 268 -5.92 -27.39 -11.58
C THR A 268 -4.76 -27.26 -10.62
N ASP A 269 -4.30 -28.37 -10.06
CA ASP A 269 -3.11 -28.37 -9.23
C ASP A 269 -1.88 -28.09 -10.12
N GLY A 270 -1.12 -27.06 -9.80
CA GLY A 270 0.16 -26.78 -10.46
C GLY A 270 1.24 -27.72 -9.93
N GLU A 271 1.99 -28.34 -10.84
CA GLU A 271 3.25 -29.01 -10.53
C GLU A 271 4.31 -28.04 -9.97
#